data_AF-A0A519QFT7-F1
#
_entry.id   AF-A0A519QFT7-F1
#
_cell.length_a   1.000
_cell.length_b   1.000
_cell.length_c   1.000
_cell.angle_alpha   90.00
_cell.angle_beta   90.00
_cell.angle_gamma   90.00
#
_symmetry.space_group_name_H-M   'P 1'
#
loop_
_entity.id
_entity.type
_entity.pdbx_description
1 polymer ?
#
loop_
_entity_poly.entity_id
_entity_poly.type
_entity_poly.pdbx_seq_one_letter_code
_entity_poly.pdbx_strand_id
1 'polypeptide(L)' 'QALEPGVTDGVYKVLSPEASCASRQSFGGTAPEQVRARVAEWRLRL' A
#
# COMPACT_ATOMS: atom_id res chain seq x y z
N GLN A 1 -11.10 10.43 -21.73
CA GLN A 1 -11.00 10.81 -20.31
C GLN A 1 -11.03 12.33 -20.23
N ALA A 2 -12.10 12.91 -19.69
CA ALA A 2 -12.27 14.35 -19.44
C ALA A 2 -13.56 14.57 -18.62
N LEU A 3 -13.40 14.93 -17.34
CA LEU A 3 -14.35 15.57 -16.42
C LEU A 3 -13.58 15.97 -15.15
N GLU A 4 -12.72 15.07 -14.69
CA GLU A 4 -11.76 15.28 -13.60
C GLU A 4 -10.33 14.99 -14.14
N PRO A 5 -9.50 16.02 -14.40
CA PRO A 5 -8.15 15.85 -14.94
C PRO A 5 -7.18 15.07 -14.04
N GLY A 6 -7.45 14.99 -12.74
CA GLY A 6 -6.65 14.24 -11.78
C GLY A 6 -6.85 12.72 -11.86
N VAL A 7 -7.97 12.26 -12.45
CA VAL A 7 -8.22 10.84 -12.66
C VAL A 7 -7.49 10.39 -13.93
N THR A 8 -6.29 9.86 -13.72
CA THR A 8 -5.44 9.30 -14.77
C THR A 8 -5.59 7.79 -14.85
N ASP A 9 -5.04 7.18 -15.90
CA ASP A 9 -4.94 5.71 -16.03
C ASP A 9 -4.18 5.03 -14.87
N GLY A 10 -3.45 5.82 -14.06
CA GLY A 10 -2.85 5.34 -12.82
C GLY A 10 -3.85 4.73 -11.83
N VAL A 11 -5.13 5.13 -11.88
CA VAL A 11 -6.18 4.59 -11.00
C VAL A 11 -6.34 3.07 -11.15
N TYR A 12 -6.25 2.55 -12.38
CA TYR A 12 -6.42 1.12 -12.65
C TYR A 12 -5.34 0.25 -12.01
N LYS A 13 -4.21 0.84 -11.60
CA LYS A 13 -3.13 0.14 -10.90
C LYS A 13 -3.48 -0.22 -9.46
N VAL A 14 -4.54 0.34 -8.87
CA VAL A 14 -4.88 0.16 -7.43
C VAL A 14 -6.30 -0.35 -7.18
N LEU A 15 -7.05 -0.68 -8.23
CA LEU A 15 -8.47 -1.09 -8.12
C LEU A 15 -8.69 -2.58 -7.79
N SER A 16 -7.63 -3.33 -7.44
CA SER A 16 -7.77 -4.66 -6.83
C SER A 16 -7.50 -4.59 -5.32
N PRO A 17 -8.07 -5.49 -4.51
CA PRO A 17 -7.76 -5.57 -3.07
C PRO A 17 -6.26 -5.71 -2.81
N GLU A 18 -5.57 -6.54 -3.58
CA GLU A 18 -4.13 -6.79 -3.44
C GLU A 18 -3.31 -5.54 -3.73
N ALA A 19 -3.63 -4.85 -4.83
CA ALA A 19 -2.94 -3.63 -5.23
C ALA A 19 -3.20 -2.47 -4.25
N SER A 20 -4.43 -2.35 -3.76
CA SER A 20 -4.80 -1.39 -2.72
C SER A 20 -3.98 -1.61 -1.45
N CYS A 21 -3.89 -2.85 -0.96
CA CYS A 21 -3.06 -3.20 0.19
C CYS A 21 -1.57 -2.95 -0.07
N ALA A 22 -1.05 -3.34 -1.23
CA ALA A 22 0.37 -3.20 -1.58
C ALA A 22 0.83 -1.73 -1.66
N SER A 23 -0.06 -0.81 -2.04
CA SER A 23 0.26 0.62 -2.17
C SER A 23 0.52 1.33 -0.83
N ARG A 24 0.07 0.78 0.30
CA ARG A 24 0.14 1.41 1.63
C ARG A 24 1.50 1.18 2.28
N GLN A 25 2.54 1.82 1.74
CA GLN A 25 3.95 1.62 2.11
C GLN A 25 4.50 2.53 3.22
N SER A 26 3.75 3.53 3.69
CA SER A 26 4.16 4.37 4.83
C SER A 26 4.49 3.51 6.07
N PHE A 27 5.26 4.07 7.01
CA PHE A 27 5.63 3.35 8.24
C PHE A 27 4.40 2.78 8.96
N GLY A 28 4.37 1.45 9.13
CA GLY A 28 3.26 0.76 9.77
C GLY A 28 2.04 0.54 8.86
N GLY A 29 2.17 0.81 7.57
CA GLY A 29 1.14 0.55 6.58
C GLY A 29 0.86 -0.94 6.34
N THR A 30 -0.18 -1.22 5.58
CA THR A 30 -0.66 -2.60 5.32
C THR A 30 0.04 -3.28 4.16
N ALA A 31 1.00 -2.63 3.49
CA ALA A 31 1.81 -3.29 2.49
C ALA A 31 2.51 -4.51 3.10
N PRO A 32 2.56 -5.68 2.42
CA PRO A 32 3.15 -6.89 2.98
C PRO A 32 4.59 -6.71 3.50
N GLU A 33 5.37 -5.84 2.88
CA GLU A 33 6.71 -5.48 3.35
C GLU A 33 6.69 -4.72 4.68
N GLN A 34 5.81 -3.73 4.84
CA GLN A 34 5.64 -3.01 6.11
C GLN A 34 5.18 -3.94 7.23
N VAL A 35 4.23 -4.84 6.95
CA VAL A 35 3.77 -5.85 7.92
C VAL A 35 4.94 -6.74 8.36
N ARG A 36 5.72 -7.27 7.42
CA ARG A 36 6.92 -8.07 7.73
C ARG A 36 7.94 -7.27 8.55
N ALA A 37 8.18 -6.01 8.21
CA ALA A 37 9.10 -5.14 8.93
C ALA A 37 8.65 -4.92 10.38
N ARG A 38 7.36 -4.64 10.63
CA ARG A 38 6.84 -4.47 12.00
C ARG A 38 6.89 -5.78 12.78
N VAL A 39 6.57 -6.92 12.16
CA VAL A 39 6.71 -8.22 12.80
C VAL A 39 8.16 -8.48 13.22
N ALA A 40 9.14 -8.21 12.34
CA ALA A 40 10.55 -8.37 12.68
C ALA A 40 11.00 -7.45 13.81
N GLU A 41 10.62 -6.16 13.76
CA GLU A 41 10.90 -5.17 14.80
C GLU A 41 10.36 -5.62 16.17
N TRP A 42 9.11 -6.07 16.23
CA TRP A 42 8.50 -6.56 17.47
C TRP A 42 9.19 -7.82 18.01
N ARG A 43 9.60 -8.73 17.13
CA ARG A 43 10.33 -9.95 17.52
C ARG A 43 11.71 -9.68 18.09
N LEU A 44 12.34 -8.55 17.75
CA LEU A 44 13.62 -8.14 18.33
C LEU A 44 13.45 -7.43 19.68
N ARG A 45 12.26 -6.87 19.94
CA ARG A 45 11.96 -6.11 21.15
C ARG A 45 11.48 -6.98 22.32
N LEU A 46 10.88 -8.13 22.03
CA LEU A 46 10.40 -9.12 23.00
C LEU A 46 11.46 -10.18 23.28
#